data_AF-A0A212JGG3-F1
#
_entry.id   AF-A0A212JGG3-F1
#
_cell.length_a   1.000
_cell.length_b   1.000
_cell.length_c   1.000
_cell.angle_alpha   90.00
_cell.angle_beta   90.00
_cell.angle_gamma   90.00
#
_symmetry.space_group_name_H-M   'P 1'
#
loop_
_entity.id
_entity.type
_entity.pdbx_description
1 polymer ?
#
loop_
_entity_poly.entity_id
_entity_poly.type
_entity_poly.pdbx_seq_one_letter_code
_entity_poly.pdbx_strand_id
1 'polypeptide(L)' 'MIKMELDKEDLICLVNGFDLGYEIPPLARKCGTWTGGFVDEWNWDKDKLRKLTEEQLLEVYNECKNLKK' A
#
# COMPACT_ATOMS: atom_id res chain seq x y z
N MET A 1 26.17 -5.16 8.39
CA MET A 1 24.91 -4.52 7.97
C MET A 1 24.33 -5.42 6.89
N ILE A 2 23.27 -6.17 7.20
CA ILE A 2 22.62 -7.04 6.21
C ILE A 2 21.77 -6.12 5.33
N LYS A 3 22.08 -6.04 4.03
CA LYS A 3 21.18 -5.43 3.05
C LYS A 3 20.22 -6.51 2.60
N MET A 4 18.94 -6.27 2.80
CA MET A 4 17.88 -7.12 2.27
C MET A 4 17.52 -6.57 0.88
N GLU A 5 17.70 -7.39 -0.14
CA GLU A 5 17.20 -7.08 -1.49
C GLU A 5 15.73 -7.46 -1.51
N LEU A 6 14.88 -6.51 -1.90
CA LEU A 6 13.44 -6.71 -2.03
C LEU A 6 13.12 -6.73 -3.52
N ASP A 7 12.34 -7.72 -3.94
CA ASP A 7 11.77 -7.69 -5.28
C ASP A 7 10.42 -6.95 -5.30
N LYS A 8 9.87 -6.78 -6.50
CA LYS A 8 8.58 -6.12 -6.69
C LYS A 8 7.42 -6.78 -5.93
N GLU A 9 7.38 -8.11 -5.82
CA GLU A 9 6.28 -8.81 -5.14
C GLU A 9 6.43 -8.65 -3.62
N ASP A 10 7.65 -8.60 -3.10
CA ASP A 10 7.91 -8.24 -1.71
C ASP A 10 7.39 -6.83 -1.39
N LEU A 11 7.66 -5.86 -2.27
CA LEU A 11 7.15 -4.48 -2.12
C LEU A 11 5.61 -4.43 -2.14
N ILE A 12 4.97 -5.20 -3.03
CA ILE A 12 3.51 -5.33 -3.06
C ILE A 12 2.99 -5.92 -1.76
N CYS A 13 3.64 -6.97 -1.24
CA CYS A 13 3.27 -7.57 0.04
C CYS A 13 3.38 -6.57 1.21
N LEU A 14 4.44 -5.75 1.22
CA LEU A 14 4.63 -4.71 2.23
C LEU A 14 3.53 -3.66 2.18
N VAL A 15 3.17 -3.15 0.99
CA VAL A 15 2.08 -2.18 0.82
C VAL A 15 0.73 -2.79 1.22
N ASN A 16 0.45 -4.00 0.76
CA ASN A 16 -0.81 -4.69 1.02
C ASN A 16 -1.00 -5.08 2.50
N GLY A 17 0.06 -5.07 3.29
CA GLY A 17 0.01 -5.32 4.74
C GLY A 17 -0.47 -4.12 5.57
N PHE A 18 -0.63 -2.93 4.97
CA PHE A 18 -1.14 -1.76 5.68
C PHE A 18 -2.67 -1.76 5.75
N ASP A 19 -3.19 -1.76 6.97
CA ASP A 19 -4.53 -1.23 7.27
C ASP A 19 -4.45 0.30 7.40
N LEU A 20 -5.13 1.02 6.50
CA LEU A 20 -5.11 2.49 6.40
C LEU A 20 -6.23 3.17 7.18
N GLY A 21 -7.27 2.45 7.59
CA GLY A 21 -8.48 3.09 8.13
C GLY A 21 -8.98 4.24 7.24
N TYR A 22 -9.46 5.32 7.86
CA TYR A 22 -10.07 6.44 7.15
C TYR A 22 -9.07 7.39 6.45
N GLU A 23 -7.81 7.39 6.88
CA GLU A 23 -6.78 8.28 6.32
C GLU A 23 -6.02 7.54 5.21
N ILE A 24 -6.52 7.69 3.98
CA ILE A 24 -5.92 7.05 2.80
C ILE A 24 -5.07 8.08 2.05
N PRO A 25 -3.75 7.87 1.93
CA PRO A 25 -2.87 8.74 1.17
C PRO A 25 -3.26 8.88 -0.31
N PRO A 26 -2.88 9.98 -0.98
CA PRO A 26 -3.23 10.21 -2.37
C PRO A 26 -2.77 9.10 -3.34
N LEU A 27 -1.58 8.51 -3.16
CA LEU A 27 -1.11 7.44 -4.04
C LEU A 27 -1.77 6.11 -3.68
N ALA A 28 -1.92 5.81 -2.39
CA ALA A 28 -2.66 4.65 -1.92
C ALA A 28 -4.10 4.64 -2.46
N ARG A 29 -4.77 5.80 -2.51
CA ARG A 29 -6.15 5.95 -3.00
C ARG A 29 -6.34 5.50 -4.44
N LYS A 30 -5.27 5.54 -5.26
CA LYS A 30 -5.31 5.04 -6.65
C LYS A 30 -5.21 3.53 -6.73
N CYS A 31 -4.78 2.86 -5.66
CA CYS A 31 -4.38 1.46 -5.64
C CYS A 31 -5.32 0.56 -4.82
N GLY A 32 -6.50 1.07 -4.47
CA GLY A 32 -7.51 0.32 -3.74
C GLY A 32 -8.83 1.07 -3.66
N THR A 33 -9.74 0.57 -2.84
CA THR A 33 -11.07 1.14 -2.64
C THR A 33 -11.47 1.01 -1.18
N TRP A 34 -12.22 2.00 -0.69
CA TRP A 34 -12.88 1.89 0.61
C TRP A 34 -14.19 1.10 0.44
N THR A 35 -14.32 0.03 1.22
CA THR A 35 -15.60 -0.67 1.40
C THR A 35 -16.21 -0.13 2.69
N GLY A 36 -17.38 0.50 2.59
CA GLY A 36 -18.11 1.04 3.74
C GLY A 36 -19.47 0.36 3.93
N GLY A 37 -20.09 0.56 5.10
CA GLY A 37 -21.42 0.06 5.42
C GLY A 37 -21.40 -0.92 6.60
N PHE A 38 -21.40 -2.23 6.32
CA PHE A 38 -21.33 -3.27 7.36
C PHE A 38 -19.91 -3.49 7.91
N VAL A 39 -18.91 -3.17 7.09
CA VAL A 39 -17.49 -3.18 7.45
C VAL A 39 -16.91 -1.91 6.85
N ASP A 40 -16.15 -1.17 7.65
CA ASP A 40 -15.45 0.05 7.26
C ASP A 40 -13.97 -0.28 7.12
N GLU A 41 -13.57 -0.70 5.92
CA GLU A 41 -12.23 -1.20 5.66
C GLU A 41 -11.67 -0.75 4.30
N TRP A 42 -10.34 -0.56 4.28
CA TRP A 42 -9.60 -0.32 3.06
C TRP A 42 -9.24 -1.64 2.39
N ASN A 43 -9.61 -1.77 1.12
CA ASN A 43 -9.31 -2.93 0.29
C ASN A 43 -8.29 -2.56 -0.79
N TRP A 44 -7.12 -3.18 -0.74
CA TRP A 44 -6.08 -3.02 -1.76
C TRP A 44 -6.43 -3.78 -3.05
N ASP A 45 -6.15 -3.16 -4.18
CA ASP A 45 -6.29 -3.75 -5.51
C ASP A 45 -4.93 -4.25 -5.98
N LYS A 46 -4.70 -5.57 -5.88
CA LYS A 46 -3.43 -6.20 -6.26
C LYS A 46 -3.09 -6.01 -7.73
N ASP A 47 -4.08 -5.96 -8.62
CA ASP A 47 -3.84 -5.76 -10.05
C ASP A 47 -3.38 -4.33 -10.34
N LYS A 48 -3.85 -3.35 -9.59
CA LYS A 48 -3.34 -1.97 -9.65
C LYS A 48 -1.94 -1.85 -9.06
N LEU A 49 -1.67 -2.49 -7.93
CA LEU A 49 -0.33 -2.51 -7.32
C LEU A 49 0.71 -3.14 -8.28
N ARG A 50 0.36 -4.22 -8.97
CA ARG A 50 1.23 -4.88 -9.96
C ARG A 50 1.56 -4.00 -11.18
N LYS A 51 0.75 -3.00 -11.49
CA LYS A 51 1.00 -2.05 -12.59
C LYS A 51 1.99 -0.94 -12.22
N LEU A 52 2.28 -0.75 -10.93
CA LEU A 52 3.25 0.25 -10.46
C LEU A 52 4.69 -0.22 -10.68
N THR A 53 5.64 0.73 -10.76
CA THR A 53 7.07 0.42 -10.67
C THR A 53 7.50 0.18 -9.21
N GLU A 54 8.70 -0.33 -9.00
CA GLU A 54 9.25 -0.54 -7.67
C GLU A 54 9.40 0.78 -6.90
N GLU A 55 9.78 1.86 -7.58
CA GLU A 55 9.89 3.20 -6.98
C GLU A 55 8.51 3.72 -6.54
N GLN A 56 7.49 3.52 -7.36
CA GLN A 56 6.11 3.91 -7.03
C GLN A 56 5.55 3.10 -5.86
N LEU A 57 5.84 1.81 -5.80
CA LEU A 57 5.47 0.97 -4.64
C LEU A 57 6.18 1.43 -3.38
N LEU A 58 7.45 1.82 -3.47
CA LEU A 58 8.20 2.37 -2.35
C LEU A 58 7.65 3.73 -1.88
N GLU A 59 7.22 4.59 -2.80
CA GLU A 59 6.53 5.86 -2.47
C GLU A 59 5.23 5.59 -1.70
N VAL A 60 4.37 4.69 -2.21
CA VAL A 60 3.13 4.28 -1.52
C VAL A 60 3.43 3.72 -0.13
N TYR A 61 4.43 2.83 -0.02
CA TYR A 61 4.86 2.29 1.26
C TYR A 61 5.28 3.39 2.24
N ASN A 62 6.05 4.38 1.79
CA ASN A 62 6.50 5.49 2.63
C ASN A 62 5.33 6.38 3.08
N GLU A 63 4.36 6.66 2.21
CA GLU A 63 3.14 7.37 2.59
C GLU A 63 2.37 6.62 3.69
N CYS A 64 2.15 5.31 3.49
CA CYS A 64 1.42 4.47 4.45
C CYS A 64 2.16 4.35 5.79
N LYS A 65 3.49 4.23 5.76
CA LYS A 65 4.33 4.15 6.95
C LYS A 65 4.32 5.44 7.77
N ASN A 66 4.28 6.60 7.11
CA ASN A 66 4.27 7.89 7.80
C ASN A 66 2.92 8.19 8.46
N LEU A 67 1.82 7.59 8.02
CA LEU A 67 0.52 7.68 8.70
C LEU A 67 0.48 6.92 10.03
N LYS A 68 1.29 5.87 10.18
CA LYS A 68 1.34 5.04 11.40
C LYS A 68 2.37 5.53 12.43
N LYS A 69 3.02 6.67 12.20
CA LYS A 69 3.92 7.33 13.14
C LYS A 69 3.16 8.36 13.98
#